data_AF-A0AAD7X7C4-F1
#
_entry.id   AF-A0AAD7X7C4-F1
#
_cell.length_a   1.000
_cell.length_b   1.000
_cell.length_c   1.000
_cell.angle_alpha   90.00
_cell.angle_beta   90.00
_cell.angle_gamma   90.00
#
_symmetry.space_group_name_H-M   'P 1'
#
loop_
_entity.id
_entity.type
_entity.pdbx_description
1 polymer ?
#
loop_
_entity_poly.entity_id
_entity_poly.type
_entity_poly.pdbx_seq_one_letter_code
_entity_poly.pdbx_strand_id
1 'polypeptide(L)'
;MQQAIGASDASESTLVARVKELCQFPTEAESKRIISGLKWIGLFSNAPATVRDGNLLDTLCAQLETLMKYEPGERDLVMLQHKFIVEWADGTTDTITSTLEAYGEPQGHSAMALYVGVPCGIAVQLVLDGKLNTPGILAPYSKEICDPIREILEAQGMGLIEKVL
;
A
#
# COMPACT_ATOMS: atom_id res chain seq x y z
N MET A 1 -24.88 9.88 -0.90
CA MET A 1 -24.63 9.73 0.55
C MET A 1 -25.91 9.53 1.36
N GLN A 2 -26.91 10.43 1.26
CA GLN A 2 -28.15 10.37 2.07
C GLN A 2 -28.75 8.96 2.22
N GLN A 3 -29.08 8.31 1.10
CA GLN A 3 -29.72 7.00 1.11
C GLN A 3 -28.81 5.91 1.71
N ALA A 4 -27.50 5.97 1.45
CA ALA A 4 -26.54 4.98 1.92
C ALA A 4 -26.41 4.93 3.44
N ILE A 5 -26.58 6.08 4.13
CA ILE A 5 -26.45 6.19 5.59
C ILE A 5 -27.80 6.35 6.31
N GLY A 6 -28.91 6.34 5.56
CA GLY A 6 -30.26 6.55 6.08
C GLY A 6 -30.48 7.93 6.69
N ALA A 7 -29.92 8.98 6.11
CA ALA A 7 -30.13 10.36 6.55
C ALA A 7 -31.51 10.91 6.10
N SER A 8 -32.12 11.78 6.91
CA SER A 8 -33.43 12.37 6.62
C SER A 8 -33.44 13.22 5.35
N ASP A 9 -32.35 13.92 5.08
CA ASP A 9 -32.17 14.80 3.92
C ASP A 9 -30.70 14.81 3.46
N ALA A 10 -30.44 15.46 2.32
CA ALA A 10 -29.12 15.53 1.69
C ALA A 10 -28.30 16.77 2.12
N SER A 11 -28.73 17.55 3.11
CA SER A 11 -27.95 18.70 3.58
C SER A 11 -26.66 18.27 4.26
N GLU A 12 -25.59 19.04 4.07
CA GLU A 12 -24.28 18.74 4.67
C GLU A 12 -24.37 18.58 6.19
N SER A 13 -25.12 19.45 6.87
CA SER A 13 -25.31 19.39 8.33
C SER A 13 -25.97 18.09 8.78
N THR A 14 -27.01 17.63 8.07
CA THR A 14 -27.69 16.38 8.39
C THR A 14 -26.79 15.18 8.13
N LEU A 15 -26.08 15.17 7.00
CA LEU A 15 -25.14 14.10 6.66
C LEU A 15 -23.99 14.00 7.67
N VAL A 16 -23.41 15.14 8.07
CA VAL A 16 -22.34 15.19 9.07
C VAL A 16 -22.84 14.72 10.44
N ALA A 17 -24.01 15.19 10.89
CA ALA A 17 -24.61 14.73 12.14
C ALA A 17 -24.83 13.21 12.11
N ARG A 18 -25.36 12.69 11.00
CA ARG A 18 -25.60 11.25 10.84
C ARG A 18 -24.31 10.43 10.86
N VAL A 19 -23.24 10.90 10.21
CA VAL A 19 -21.92 10.25 10.30
C VAL A 19 -21.41 10.26 11.74
N LYS A 20 -21.59 11.34 12.49
CA LYS A 20 -21.21 11.42 13.91
C LYS A 20 -22.00 10.50 14.83
N GLU A 21 -23.25 10.19 14.49
CA GLU A 21 -24.04 9.18 15.20
C GLU A 21 -23.59 7.75 14.88
N LEU A 22 -23.20 7.49 13.63
CA LEU A 22 -22.82 6.15 13.16
C LEU A 22 -21.39 5.77 13.52
N CYS A 23 -20.48 6.74 13.62
CA CYS A 23 -19.06 6.51 13.82
C CYS A 23 -18.62 6.94 15.23
N GLN A 24 -17.85 6.09 15.90
CA GLN A 24 -17.16 6.46 17.14
C GLN A 24 -15.82 7.10 16.80
N PHE A 25 -15.64 8.37 17.19
CA PHE A 25 -14.38 9.09 17.00
C PHE A 25 -13.55 9.07 18.29
N PRO A 26 -12.23 8.77 18.23
CA PRO A 26 -11.38 8.76 19.42
C PRO A 26 -11.30 10.12 20.12
N THR A 27 -11.34 11.21 19.33
CA THR A 27 -11.30 12.59 19.83
C THR A 27 -12.11 13.52 18.92
N GLU A 28 -12.49 14.69 19.44
CA GLU A 28 -13.14 15.73 18.63
C GLU A 28 -12.21 16.26 17.52
N ALA A 29 -10.90 16.29 17.74
CA ALA A 29 -9.93 16.66 16.72
C ALA A 29 -9.95 15.66 15.55
N GLU A 30 -9.97 14.36 15.84
CA GLU A 30 -10.09 13.31 14.83
C GLU A 30 -11.44 13.34 14.11
N SER A 31 -12.53 13.61 14.84
CA SER A 31 -13.84 13.83 14.22
C SER A 31 -13.80 14.95 13.19
N LYS A 32 -13.23 16.11 13.55
CA LYS A 32 -13.08 17.24 12.62
C LYS A 32 -12.22 16.89 11.42
N ARG A 33 -11.09 16.23 11.63
CA ARG A 33 -10.17 15.82 10.56
C ARG A 33 -10.83 14.86 9.56
N ILE A 34 -11.52 13.83 10.06
CA ILE A 34 -12.17 12.82 9.21
C ILE A 34 -13.36 13.43 8.46
N ILE A 35 -14.22 14.20 9.13
CA ILE A 35 -15.34 14.88 8.48
C ILE A 35 -14.85 15.84 7.38
N SER A 36 -13.76 16.57 7.63
CA SER A 36 -13.13 17.41 6.61
C SER A 36 -12.61 16.59 5.42
N GLY A 37 -12.04 15.40 5.66
CA GLY A 37 -11.62 14.47 4.61
C GLY A 37 -12.79 13.94 3.78
N LEU A 38 -13.90 13.52 4.41
CA LEU A 38 -15.11 13.09 3.70
C LEU A 38 -15.71 14.22 2.85
N LYS A 39 -15.62 15.47 3.34
CA LYS A 39 -15.99 16.65 2.58
C LYS A 39 -15.07 16.88 1.38
N TRP A 40 -13.75 16.74 1.54
CA TRP A 40 -12.76 16.84 0.45
C TRP A 40 -12.98 15.78 -0.63
N ILE A 41 -13.34 14.55 -0.25
CA ILE A 41 -13.73 13.49 -1.20
C ILE A 41 -15.00 13.88 -1.99
N GLY A 42 -15.79 14.82 -1.48
CA GLY A 42 -17.02 15.31 -2.11
C GLY A 42 -18.28 14.57 -1.66
N LEU A 43 -18.21 13.76 -0.59
CA LEU A 43 -19.33 12.90 -0.15
C LEU A 43 -20.54 13.69 0.38
N PHE A 44 -20.36 14.96 0.74
CA PHE A 44 -21.44 15.86 1.16
C PHE A 44 -21.82 16.90 0.10
N SER A 45 -21.27 16.77 -1.11
CA SER A 45 -21.58 17.67 -2.22
C SER A 45 -22.89 17.26 -2.94
N ASN A 46 -23.43 18.19 -3.72
CA ASN A 46 -24.56 17.94 -4.63
C ASN A 46 -24.11 17.36 -5.98
N ALA A 47 -22.81 17.12 -6.18
CA ALA A 47 -22.31 16.55 -7.42
C ALA A 47 -22.82 15.10 -7.55
N PRO A 48 -23.34 14.69 -8.72
CA PRO A 48 -23.76 13.31 -8.92
C PRO A 48 -22.55 12.38 -8.83
N ALA A 49 -22.70 11.28 -8.10
CA ALA A 49 -21.66 10.25 -8.02
C ALA A 49 -21.59 9.47 -9.33
N THR A 50 -20.37 9.11 -9.74
CA THR A 50 -20.15 8.14 -10.83
C THR A 50 -20.46 6.73 -10.30
N VAL A 51 -21.67 6.25 -10.56
CA VAL A 51 -22.07 4.89 -10.16
C VAL A 51 -21.25 3.88 -10.95
N ARG A 52 -20.52 3.03 -10.23
CA ARG A 52 -19.72 1.94 -10.81
C ARG A 52 -20.16 0.60 -10.23
N ASP A 53 -20.34 -0.37 -11.11
CA ASP A 53 -20.68 -1.78 -10.80
C ASP A 53 -21.87 -1.96 -9.83
N GLY A 54 -22.77 -0.98 -9.80
CA GLY A 54 -24.01 -1.02 -9.03
C GLY A 54 -23.85 -1.07 -7.51
N ASN A 55 -22.65 -0.84 -6.97
CA ASN A 55 -22.38 -0.96 -5.53
C ASN A 55 -21.64 0.26 -4.97
N LEU A 56 -21.76 0.45 -3.65
CA LEU A 56 -21.21 1.62 -2.97
C LEU A 56 -19.69 1.64 -2.93
N LEU A 57 -19.05 0.46 -2.86
CA LEU A 57 -17.60 0.35 -2.80
C LEU A 57 -16.99 0.85 -4.11
N ASP A 58 -17.42 0.30 -5.25
CA ASP A 58 -16.86 0.66 -6.55
C ASP A 58 -17.23 2.09 -6.97
N THR A 59 -18.41 2.56 -6.56
CA THR A 59 -18.81 3.97 -6.72
C THR A 59 -17.90 4.91 -5.93
N LEU A 60 -17.49 4.54 -4.71
CA LEU A 60 -16.51 5.29 -3.94
C LEU A 60 -15.12 5.21 -4.58
N CYS A 61 -14.69 4.03 -5.02
CA CYS A 61 -13.40 3.84 -5.71
C CYS A 61 -13.27 4.74 -6.94
N ALA A 62 -14.32 4.87 -7.75
CA ALA A 62 -14.32 5.77 -8.90
C ALA A 62 -13.99 7.24 -8.54
N GLN A 63 -14.50 7.69 -7.39
CA GLN A 63 -14.22 9.04 -6.88
C GLN A 63 -12.79 9.14 -6.34
N LEU A 64 -12.34 8.14 -5.58
CA LEU A 64 -11.00 8.12 -4.99
C LEU A 64 -9.90 8.03 -6.05
N GLU A 65 -10.08 7.22 -7.10
CA GLU A 65 -9.14 7.11 -8.24
C GLU A 65 -8.92 8.46 -8.93
N THR A 66 -9.96 9.29 -9.01
CA THR A 66 -9.88 10.62 -9.62
C THR A 66 -9.10 11.60 -8.73
N LEU A 67 -9.30 11.53 -7.41
CA LEU A 67 -8.78 12.50 -6.45
C LEU A 67 -7.41 12.13 -5.86
N MET A 68 -7.11 10.84 -5.73
CA MET A 68 -5.96 10.30 -4.99
C MET A 68 -4.92 9.65 -5.92
N LYS A 69 -4.88 10.09 -7.18
CA LYS A 69 -3.80 9.74 -8.11
C LYS A 69 -2.55 10.57 -7.81
N TYR A 70 -1.38 10.05 -8.17
CA TYR A 70 -0.18 10.86 -8.23
C TYR A 70 -0.29 11.92 -9.33
N GLU A 71 0.04 13.16 -8.99
CA GLU A 71 0.14 14.28 -9.93
C GLU A 71 1.56 14.38 -10.51
N PRO A 72 1.75 15.08 -11.66
CA PRO A 72 3.06 15.26 -12.26
C PRO A 72 4.07 15.90 -11.29
N GLY A 73 5.22 15.23 -11.11
CA GLY A 73 6.29 15.69 -10.21
C GLY A 73 6.25 15.06 -8.81
N GLU A 74 5.17 14.37 -8.45
CA GLU A 74 5.11 13.59 -7.22
C GLU A 74 5.88 12.27 -7.32
N ARG A 75 6.15 11.64 -6.16
CA ARG A 75 6.90 10.38 -6.04
C ARG A 75 6.22 9.47 -5.04
N ASP A 76 6.22 8.17 -5.32
CA ASP A 76 5.84 7.17 -4.32
C ASP A 76 7.02 6.78 -3.43
N LEU A 77 6.71 6.03 -2.37
CA LEU A 77 7.66 5.47 -1.41
C LEU A 77 7.27 4.02 -1.12
N VAL A 78 8.24 3.12 -1.21
CA VAL A 78 8.17 1.77 -0.67
C VAL A 78 9.06 1.72 0.57
N MET A 79 8.46 1.40 1.71
CA MET A 79 9.15 1.15 2.97
C MET A 79 8.85 -0.26 3.45
N LEU A 80 9.87 -1.11 3.52
CA LEU A 80 9.77 -2.48 4.01
C LEU A 80 10.82 -2.67 5.11
N GLN A 81 10.39 -3.20 6.26
CA GLN A 81 11.32 -3.52 7.35
C GLN A 81 10.96 -4.86 7.97
N HIS A 82 11.93 -5.77 7.98
CA HIS A 82 11.93 -6.88 8.90
C HIS A 82 12.61 -6.46 10.20
N LYS A 83 12.08 -6.91 11.34
CA LYS A 83 12.66 -6.71 12.67
C LYS A 83 12.69 -8.04 13.40
N PHE A 84 13.89 -8.48 13.76
CA PHE A 84 14.17 -9.72 14.45
C PHE A 84 14.69 -9.40 15.84
N ILE A 85 14.13 -10.01 16.88
CA ILE A 85 14.70 -10.01 18.22
C ILE A 85 15.32 -11.39 18.38
N VAL A 86 16.65 -11.44 18.45
CA VAL A 86 17.44 -12.67 18.44
C VAL A 86 18.02 -12.87 19.83
N GLU A 87 17.73 -14.02 20.43
CA GLU A 87 18.46 -14.53 21.59
C GLU A 87 19.53 -15.50 21.08
N TRP A 88 20.78 -15.19 21.35
CA TRP A 88 21.92 -15.99 20.96
C TRP A 88 22.12 -17.16 21.94
N ALA A 89 22.91 -18.14 21.54
CA ALA A 89 23.18 -19.33 22.36
C ALA A 89 23.88 -19.03 23.70
N ASP A 90 24.54 -17.88 23.81
CA ASP A 90 25.16 -17.39 25.05
C ASP A 90 24.20 -16.59 25.94
N GLY A 91 22.94 -16.44 25.52
CA GLY A 91 21.89 -15.69 26.22
C GLY A 91 21.92 -14.18 25.97
N THR A 92 22.83 -13.67 25.14
CA THR A 92 22.79 -12.25 24.72
C THR A 92 21.63 -12.02 23.74
N THR A 93 21.09 -10.80 23.74
CA THR A 93 19.96 -10.45 22.88
C THR A 93 20.31 -9.28 21.98
N ASP A 94 20.08 -9.45 20.67
CA ASP A 94 20.20 -8.37 19.69
C ASP A 94 18.86 -8.09 19.03
N THR A 95 18.67 -6.85 18.60
CA THR A 95 17.60 -6.49 17.66
C THR A 95 18.21 -6.23 16.30
N ILE A 96 17.86 -7.05 15.30
CA ILE A 96 18.35 -6.93 13.93
C ILE A 96 17.23 -6.41 13.05
N THR A 97 17.51 -5.41 12.23
CA THR A 97 16.60 -4.91 11.20
C THR A 97 17.16 -5.18 9.81
N SER A 98 16.29 -5.49 8.86
CA SER A 98 16.59 -5.55 7.43
C SER A 98 15.62 -4.60 6.72
N THR A 99 16.13 -3.49 6.17
CA THR A 99 15.31 -2.33 5.77
C THR A 99 15.50 -1.99 4.29
N LEU A 100 14.40 -1.82 3.57
CA LEU A 100 14.31 -1.22 2.25
C LEU A 100 13.58 0.12 2.35
N GLU A 101 14.22 1.18 1.86
CA GLU A 101 13.64 2.49 1.64
C GLU A 101 13.88 2.86 0.17
N ALA A 102 12.80 2.99 -0.60
CA ALA A 102 12.90 3.31 -2.03
C ALA A 102 11.87 4.35 -2.46
N TYR A 103 12.35 5.40 -3.13
CA TYR A 103 11.51 6.43 -3.74
C TYR A 103 11.38 6.17 -5.24
N GLY A 104 10.19 6.44 -5.78
CA GLY A 104 9.99 6.48 -7.22
C GLY A 104 10.68 7.68 -7.88
N GLU A 105 10.92 7.57 -9.18
CA GLU A 105 11.45 8.66 -9.99
C GLU A 105 10.29 9.45 -10.64
N PRO A 106 10.18 10.79 -10.45
CA PRO A 106 9.04 11.56 -10.96
C PRO A 106 8.80 11.46 -12.47
N GLN A 107 9.86 11.21 -13.26
CA GLN A 107 9.81 11.04 -14.72
C GLN A 107 10.27 9.64 -15.16
N GLY A 108 10.33 8.69 -14.22
CA GLY A 108 10.77 7.33 -14.44
C GLY A 108 9.75 6.33 -13.92
N HIS A 109 10.24 5.23 -13.38
CA HIS A 109 9.38 4.23 -12.74
C HIS A 109 9.11 4.58 -11.27
N SER A 110 7.90 4.26 -10.80
CA SER A 110 7.59 4.32 -9.37
C SER A 110 8.37 3.25 -8.61
N ALA A 111 8.62 3.47 -7.31
CA ALA A 111 9.25 2.47 -6.46
C ALA A 111 8.42 1.18 -6.46
N MET A 112 7.09 1.29 -6.38
CA MET A 112 6.21 0.13 -6.48
C MET A 112 6.38 -0.64 -7.81
N ALA A 113 6.46 0.07 -8.95
CA ALA A 113 6.62 -0.57 -10.25
C ALA A 113 7.97 -1.31 -10.36
N LEU A 114 9.06 -0.71 -9.87
CA LEU A 114 10.38 -1.32 -9.87
C LEU A 114 10.44 -2.55 -8.94
N TYR A 115 10.06 -2.38 -7.68
CA TYR A 115 10.19 -3.43 -6.66
C TYR A 115 9.18 -4.57 -6.80
N VAL A 116 8.17 -4.44 -7.66
CA VAL A 116 7.31 -5.57 -8.08
C VAL A 116 7.76 -6.14 -9.43
N GLY A 117 7.97 -5.28 -10.43
CA GLY A 117 8.23 -5.70 -11.80
C GLY A 117 9.61 -6.35 -11.99
N VAL A 118 10.65 -5.82 -11.36
CA VAL A 118 12.02 -6.34 -11.52
C VAL A 118 12.17 -7.73 -10.91
N PRO A 119 11.74 -8.03 -9.66
CA PRO A 119 11.78 -9.39 -9.14
C PRO A 119 10.97 -10.38 -9.99
N CYS A 120 9.82 -9.95 -10.53
CA CYS A 120 9.02 -10.76 -11.45
C CYS A 120 9.80 -11.09 -12.73
N GLY A 121 10.40 -10.09 -13.38
CA GLY A 121 11.22 -10.28 -14.59
C GLY A 121 12.42 -11.19 -14.36
N ILE A 122 13.11 -11.04 -13.23
CA ILE A 122 14.23 -11.92 -12.84
C ILE A 122 13.75 -13.36 -12.67
N ALA A 123 12.66 -13.58 -11.95
CA ALA A 123 12.11 -14.93 -11.74
C ALA A 123 11.70 -15.57 -13.07
N VAL A 124 11.05 -14.82 -13.97
CA VAL A 124 10.70 -15.29 -15.33
C VAL A 124 11.96 -15.73 -16.08
N GLN A 125 13.01 -14.91 -16.10
CA GLN A 125 14.26 -15.23 -16.79
C GLN A 125 14.93 -16.49 -16.22
N LEU A 126 15.00 -16.61 -14.88
CA LEU A 126 15.59 -17.78 -14.22
C LEU A 126 14.82 -19.09 -14.51
N VAL A 127 13.49 -19.02 -14.66
CA VAL A 127 12.68 -20.17 -15.08
C VAL A 127 12.97 -20.54 -16.53
N LEU A 128 13.01 -19.56 -17.44
CA LEU A 128 13.29 -19.78 -18.86
C LEU A 128 14.71 -20.32 -19.12
N ASP A 129 15.68 -19.90 -18.32
CA ASP A 129 17.07 -20.39 -18.38
C ASP A 129 17.26 -21.76 -17.71
N GLY A 130 16.19 -22.35 -17.16
CA GLY A 130 16.25 -23.64 -16.47
C GLY A 130 16.98 -23.62 -15.13
N LYS A 131 17.25 -22.43 -14.58
CA LYS A 131 17.86 -22.25 -13.25
C LYS A 131 16.87 -22.54 -12.13
N LEU A 132 15.62 -22.11 -12.31
CA LEU A 132 14.48 -22.50 -11.47
C LEU A 132 13.63 -23.51 -12.26
N ASN A 133 13.89 -24.80 -12.04
CA ASN A 133 13.31 -25.88 -12.87
C ASN A 133 12.45 -26.89 -12.08
N THR A 134 12.31 -26.71 -10.77
CA THR A 134 11.43 -27.55 -9.96
C THR A 134 9.97 -27.35 -10.42
N PRO A 135 9.24 -28.41 -10.82
CA PRO A 135 7.85 -28.28 -11.25
C PRO A 135 6.90 -28.12 -10.06
N GLY A 136 5.74 -27.51 -10.31
CA GLY A 136 4.66 -27.35 -9.33
C GLY A 136 4.27 -25.90 -9.09
N ILE A 137 3.48 -25.66 -8.04
CA ILE A 137 3.12 -24.32 -7.58
C ILE A 137 4.12 -23.93 -6.48
N LEU A 138 5.00 -23.00 -6.80
CA LEU A 138 6.14 -22.63 -5.95
C LEU A 138 6.04 -21.19 -5.45
N ALA A 139 6.76 -20.92 -4.37
CA ALA A 139 6.94 -19.60 -3.76
C ALA A 139 8.40 -19.46 -3.25
N PRO A 140 8.93 -18.23 -3.09
CA PRO A 140 10.31 -18.00 -2.66
C PRO A 140 10.49 -18.23 -1.15
N TYR A 141 10.47 -19.50 -0.74
CA TYR A 141 10.66 -19.91 0.67
C TYR A 141 11.92 -20.75 0.90
N SER A 142 12.63 -21.14 -0.16
CA SER A 142 13.89 -21.86 -0.08
C SER A 142 15.04 -20.99 -0.57
N LYS A 143 16.24 -21.24 -0.05
CA LYS A 143 17.49 -20.61 -0.53
C LYS A 143 17.70 -20.82 -2.03
N GLU A 144 17.41 -22.02 -2.53
CA GLU A 144 17.49 -22.36 -3.95
C GLU A 144 16.69 -21.40 -4.85
N ILE A 145 15.54 -20.91 -4.39
CA ILE A 145 14.73 -19.93 -5.13
C ILE A 145 15.14 -18.50 -4.77
N CYS A 146 15.36 -18.21 -3.49
CA CYS A 146 15.57 -16.85 -3.01
C CYS A 146 16.94 -16.28 -3.38
N ASP A 147 18.01 -17.06 -3.22
CA ASP A 147 19.38 -16.59 -3.43
C ASP A 147 19.65 -16.12 -4.88
N PRO A 148 19.31 -16.88 -5.95
CA PRO A 148 19.55 -16.39 -7.30
C PRO A 148 18.74 -15.14 -7.65
N ILE A 149 17.53 -14.98 -7.09
CA ILE A 149 16.74 -13.74 -7.28
C ILE A 149 17.38 -12.58 -6.52
N ARG A 150 17.74 -12.80 -5.26
CA ARG A 150 18.33 -11.80 -4.35
C ARG A 150 19.66 -11.29 -4.88
N GLU A 151 20.56 -12.18 -5.31
CA GLU A 151 21.89 -11.80 -5.82
C GLU A 151 21.79 -10.90 -7.06
N ILE A 152 20.85 -11.18 -7.98
CA ILE A 152 20.63 -10.36 -9.18
C ILE A 152 20.04 -8.99 -8.80
N LEU A 153 19.10 -8.95 -7.85
CA LEU A 153 18.55 -7.69 -7.34
C LEU A 153 19.63 -6.82 -6.69
N GLU A 154 20.42 -7.40 -5.78
CA GLU A 154 21.50 -6.71 -5.07
C GLU A 154 22.54 -6.17 -6.05
N ALA A 155 22.88 -6.93 -7.10
CA ALA A 155 23.78 -6.48 -8.16
C ALA A 155 23.24 -5.29 -8.97
N GLN A 156 21.92 -5.08 -8.98
CA GLN A 156 21.26 -3.91 -9.58
C GLN A 156 21.08 -2.76 -8.57
N GLY A 157 21.64 -2.88 -7.36
CA GLY A 157 21.47 -1.90 -6.30
C GLY A 157 20.11 -1.96 -5.60
N MET A 158 19.33 -3.02 -5.84
CA MET A 158 18.04 -3.25 -5.20
C MET A 158 18.22 -4.26 -4.05
N GLY A 159 18.20 -3.81 -2.81
CA GLY A 159 18.42 -4.67 -1.67
C GLY A 159 17.93 -4.08 -0.36
N LEU A 160 18.05 -4.87 0.70
CA LEU A 160 17.76 -4.44 2.06
C LEU A 160 19.07 -4.20 2.80
N ILE A 161 19.10 -3.17 3.65
CA ILE A 161 20.23 -2.86 4.51
C ILE A 161 20.00 -3.51 5.88
N GLU A 162 20.93 -4.36 6.29
CA GLU A 162 20.91 -5.01 7.60
C GLU A 162 21.63 -4.16 8.65
N LYS A 163 21.07 -4.09 9.87
CA LYS A 163 21.63 -3.36 11.00
C LYS A 163 21.25 -4.01 12.33
N VAL A 164 22.22 -4.14 13.23
CA VAL A 164 21.98 -4.43 14.66
C VAL A 164 21.70 -3.10 15.37
N LEU A 165 20.61 -3.02 16.14
CA LEU A 165 20.16 -1.85 16.90
C LEU A 165 20.71 -1.81 18.32
#